data_AF-A0A2G2FZU9-F1
#
_entry.id   AF-A0A2G2FZU9-F1
#
_cell.length_a   1.000
_cell.length_b   1.000
_cell.length_c   1.000
_cell.angle_alpha   90.00
_cell.angle_beta   90.00
_cell.angle_gamma   90.00
#
_symmetry.space_group_name_H-M   'P 1'
#
loop_
_entity.id
_entity.type
_entity.pdbx_description
1 polymer ?
#
loop_
_entity_poly.entity_id
_entity_poly.type
_entity_poly.pdbx_seq_one_letter_code
_entity_poly.pdbx_strand_id
1 'polypeptide(L)'
;MTSVLIAYRKKRINHSLRFGTPISTIRLGWHRSAAIFMSDQVFGYTRWTGNKYGTQDWQLFICKARAVDRLTRIPGVMPGAELLLHTQGTTRTKRALKCIDELESHYGHLAKVSEAYWKHLHNQLEIGWQTRPITTVLTAQ
;
A
#
# COMPACT_ATOMS: atom_id res chain seq x y z
N MET A 1 -12.48 -3.55 12.59
CA MET A 1 -11.65 -4.46 11.78
C MET A 1 -11.75 -4.04 10.34
N THR A 2 -10.68 -4.20 9.57
CA THR A 2 -10.65 -3.90 8.13
C THR A 2 -10.34 -5.18 7.37
N SER A 3 -11.08 -5.45 6.30
CA SER A 3 -10.81 -6.55 5.37
C SER A 3 -10.30 -6.02 4.04
N VAL A 4 -9.32 -6.71 3.46
CA VAL A 4 -8.65 -6.34 2.21
C VAL A 4 -8.73 -7.50 1.23
N LEU A 5 -9.36 -7.28 0.08
CA LEU A 5 -9.55 -8.28 -0.97
C LEU A 5 -8.25 -8.54 -1.72
N ILE A 6 -7.80 -9.78 -1.65
CA ILE A 6 -6.69 -10.32 -2.42
C ILE A 6 -7.28 -11.16 -3.54
N ALA A 7 -6.81 -10.94 -4.77
CA ALA A 7 -7.36 -11.60 -5.95
C ALA A 7 -6.30 -11.73 -7.05
N TYR A 8 -6.24 -12.92 -7.66
CA TYR A 8 -5.30 -13.17 -8.75
C TYR A 8 -5.99 -13.88 -9.91
N ARG A 9 -5.88 -13.27 -11.10
CA ARG A 9 -6.23 -13.87 -12.38
C ARG A 9 -5.15 -13.55 -13.39
N LYS A 10 -4.51 -14.59 -13.92
CA LYS A 10 -3.40 -14.49 -14.88
C LYS A 10 -3.73 -13.50 -16.00
N LYS A 11 -2.84 -12.53 -16.23
CA LYS A 11 -2.94 -11.47 -17.27
C LYS A 11 -4.17 -10.55 -17.16
N ARG A 12 -4.92 -10.57 -16.06
CA ARG A 12 -6.13 -9.76 -15.88
C ARG A 12 -6.13 -8.96 -14.59
N ILE A 13 -5.86 -9.61 -13.47
CA ILE A 13 -5.96 -9.00 -12.14
C ILE A 13 -4.84 -9.53 -11.26
N ASN A 14 -4.19 -8.63 -10.52
CA ASN A 14 -3.32 -8.95 -9.41
C ASN A 14 -3.54 -7.92 -8.30
N HIS A 15 -4.39 -8.25 -7.35
CA HIS A 15 -4.58 -7.50 -6.12
C HIS A 15 -3.84 -8.22 -5.00
N SER A 16 -2.85 -7.57 -4.41
CA SER A 16 -1.94 -8.18 -3.45
C SER A 16 -1.59 -7.20 -2.33
N LEU A 17 -1.13 -7.74 -1.20
CA LEU A 17 -0.48 -6.93 -0.18
C LEU A 17 0.97 -6.69 -0.59
N ARG A 18 1.44 -5.44 -0.47
CA ARG A 18 2.87 -5.11 -0.55
C ARG A 18 3.56 -5.35 0.79
N PHE A 19 2.87 -5.07 1.89
CA PHE A 19 3.29 -5.37 3.26
C PHE A 19 2.09 -5.35 4.21
N GLY A 20 2.33 -5.77 5.45
CA GLY A 20 1.34 -5.80 6.52
C GLY A 20 0.99 -7.24 6.89
N THR A 21 0.91 -7.51 8.19
CA THR A 21 0.64 -8.86 8.71
C THR A 21 -0.83 -8.95 9.11
N PRO A 22 -1.68 -9.62 8.30
CA PRO A 22 -3.07 -9.80 8.67
C PRO A 22 -3.19 -10.73 9.87
N ILE A 23 -4.16 -10.47 10.74
CA ILE A 23 -4.49 -11.34 11.88
C ILE A 23 -5.23 -12.60 11.46
N SER A 24 -5.83 -12.61 10.27
CA SER A 24 -6.51 -13.76 9.70
C SER A 24 -6.64 -13.59 8.19
N THR A 25 -6.75 -14.71 7.46
CA THR A 25 -7.07 -14.72 6.03
C THR A 25 -8.29 -15.61 5.80
N ILE A 26 -9.34 -15.04 5.21
CA ILE A 26 -10.59 -15.73 4.88
C ILE A 26 -10.58 -16.07 3.39
N ARG A 27 -10.73 -17.34 3.03
CA ARG A 27 -10.85 -17.75 1.63
C ARG A 27 -12.25 -17.43 1.12
N LEU A 28 -12.36 -16.69 0.00
CA LEU A 28 -13.64 -16.27 -0.60
C LEU A 28 -13.97 -17.03 -1.90
N GLY A 29 -13.04 -17.87 -2.36
CA GLY A 29 -13.16 -18.65 -3.58
C GLY A 29 -11.80 -19.20 -4.01
N TRP A 30 -11.73 -19.73 -5.23
CA TRP A 30 -10.49 -20.31 -5.76
C TRP A 30 -9.41 -19.25 -6.05
N HIS A 31 -9.83 -18.07 -6.53
CA HIS A 31 -8.93 -17.00 -7.00
C HIS A 31 -8.92 -15.76 -6.11
N ARG A 32 -9.56 -15.83 -4.93
CA ARG A 32 -9.74 -14.69 -4.05
C ARG A 32 -9.77 -15.06 -2.56
N SER A 33 -9.23 -14.19 -1.74
CA SER A 33 -9.27 -14.24 -0.28
C SER A 33 -9.41 -12.82 0.28
N ALA A 34 -9.71 -12.71 1.57
CA ALA A 34 -9.70 -11.46 2.31
C ALA A 34 -8.67 -11.54 3.43
N ALA A 35 -7.73 -10.61 3.45
CA ALA A 35 -6.81 -10.40 4.55
C ALA A 35 -7.48 -9.50 5.59
N ILE A 36 -7.50 -9.92 6.85
CA ILE A 36 -8.17 -9.22 7.95
C ILE A 36 -7.13 -8.52 8.81
N PHE A 37 -7.36 -7.24 9.07
CA PHE A 37 -6.53 -6.39 9.90
C PHE A 37 -7.31 -5.85 11.10
N MET A 38 -6.64 -5.83 12.25
CA MET A 38 -7.08 -5.12 13.44
C MET A 38 -7.01 -3.62 13.23
N SER A 39 -7.72 -2.87 14.07
CA SER A 39 -7.56 -1.41 14.13
C SER A 39 -6.09 -1.05 14.30
N ASP A 40 -5.70 0.06 13.70
CA ASP A 40 -4.39 0.68 13.78
C ASP A 40 -3.23 -0.05 13.10
N GLN A 41 -3.48 -1.23 12.50
CA GLN A 41 -2.50 -1.87 11.64
C GLN A 41 -2.33 -1.10 10.33
N VAL A 42 -1.08 -0.79 9.99
CA VAL A 42 -0.70 -0.20 8.70
C VAL A 42 -0.39 -1.31 7.70
N PHE A 43 -0.91 -1.18 6.48
CA PHE A 43 -0.70 -2.14 5.41
C PHE A 43 -0.52 -1.44 4.05
N GLY A 44 0.22 -2.10 3.16
CA GLY A 44 0.37 -1.70 1.77
C GLY A 44 -0.46 -2.61 0.86
N TYR A 45 -1.27 -2.04 -0.02
CA TYR A 45 -2.16 -2.76 -0.91
C TYR A 45 -1.96 -2.32 -2.36
N THR A 46 -1.65 -3.28 -3.22
CA THR A 46 -1.44 -3.05 -4.65
C THR A 46 -2.64 -3.59 -5.42
N ARG A 47 -3.13 -2.79 -6.37
CA ARG A 47 -4.12 -3.22 -7.34
C ARG A 47 -3.56 -3.06 -8.74
N TRP A 48 -3.35 -4.18 -9.42
CA TRP A 48 -2.98 -4.21 -10.82
C TRP A 48 -4.09 -4.85 -11.63
N THR A 49 -4.46 -4.21 -12.73
CA THR A 49 -5.29 -4.81 -13.77
C THR A 49 -4.61 -4.68 -15.12
N GLY A 50 -4.79 -5.72 -15.94
CA GLY A 50 -4.21 -5.79 -17.27
C GLY A 50 -5.16 -6.36 -18.29
N ASN A 51 -4.81 -6.14 -19.54
CA ASN A 51 -5.49 -6.72 -20.69
C ASN A 51 -4.45 -7.34 -21.64
N LYS A 52 -4.88 -7.74 -22.84
CA LYS A 52 -3.99 -8.33 -23.85
C LYS A 52 -2.89 -7.37 -24.35
N TYR A 53 -3.01 -6.08 -24.08
CA TYR A 53 -2.09 -5.02 -24.45
C TYR A 53 -1.18 -4.55 -23.31
N GLY A 54 -1.30 -5.15 -22.11
CA GLY A 54 -0.44 -4.85 -20.97
C GLY A 54 -1.19 -4.31 -19.76
N THR A 55 -0.53 -3.41 -19.00
CA THR A 55 -1.09 -2.82 -17.78
C THR A 55 -2.18 -1.81 -18.16
N GLN A 56 -3.41 -2.05 -17.70
CA GLN A 56 -4.53 -1.12 -17.88
C GLN A 56 -4.59 -0.11 -16.73
N ASP A 57 -4.42 -0.59 -15.51
CA ASP A 57 -4.43 0.23 -14.31
C ASP A 57 -3.51 -0.37 -13.26
N TRP A 58 -2.75 0.48 -12.59
CA TRP A 58 -1.89 0.08 -11.50
C TRP A 58 -1.91 1.12 -10.41
N GLN A 59 -2.43 0.71 -9.26
CA GLN A 59 -2.58 1.54 -8.09
C GLN A 59 -1.85 0.92 -6.89
N LEU A 60 -1.35 1.79 -6.04
CA LEU A 60 -0.78 1.44 -4.74
C LEU A 60 -1.45 2.29 -3.68
N PHE A 61 -1.80 1.66 -2.57
CA PHE A 61 -2.39 2.29 -1.40
C PHE A 61 -1.56 1.92 -0.18
N ILE A 62 -1.18 2.91 0.62
CA ILE A 62 -0.75 2.69 2.00
C ILE A 62 -1.85 3.18 2.92
N CYS A 63 -2.27 2.31 3.82
CA CYS A 63 -3.48 2.49 4.60
C CYS A 63 -3.23 2.18 6.07
N LYS A 64 -3.99 2.82 6.95
CA LYS A 64 -4.15 2.40 8.33
C LYS A 64 -5.57 1.90 8.55
N ALA A 65 -5.70 0.67 9.03
CA ALA A 65 -6.99 0.11 9.40
C ALA A 65 -7.63 0.94 10.52
N ARG A 66 -8.90 1.31 10.37
CA ARG A 66 -9.67 2.08 11.37
C ARG A 66 -11.03 1.43 11.55
N ALA A 67 -11.60 1.57 12.75
CA ALA A 67 -12.90 0.98 13.07
C ALA A 67 -14.07 1.85 12.62
N VAL A 68 -14.02 3.16 12.87
CA VAL A 68 -15.20 4.04 12.69
C VAL A 68 -14.84 5.43 12.13
N ASP A 69 -13.63 5.93 12.38
CA ASP A 69 -13.22 7.28 12.00
C ASP A 69 -12.29 7.30 10.77
N ARG A 70 -12.30 8.45 10.07
CA ARG A 70 -11.39 8.76 8.94
C ARG A 70 -11.37 7.70 7.82
N LEU A 71 -12.49 7.01 7.62
CA LEU A 71 -12.60 5.97 6.60
C LEU A 71 -12.65 6.59 5.20
N THR A 72 -11.65 6.26 4.40
CA THR A 72 -11.66 6.47 2.96
C THR A 72 -12.12 5.18 2.27
N ARG A 73 -13.01 5.31 1.29
CA ARG A 73 -13.46 4.18 0.49
C ARG A 73 -12.36 3.78 -0.49
N ILE A 74 -11.74 2.63 -0.23
CA ILE A 74 -10.68 2.09 -1.08
C ILE A 74 -11.22 0.84 -1.77
N PRO A 75 -11.16 0.74 -3.11
CA PRO A 75 -11.66 -0.43 -3.81
C PRO A 75 -11.06 -1.73 -3.26
N GLY A 76 -11.92 -2.68 -2.84
CA GLY A 76 -11.47 -3.94 -2.26
C GLY A 76 -11.11 -3.89 -0.77
N VAL A 77 -11.31 -2.75 -0.10
CA VAL A 77 -11.12 -2.60 1.35
C VAL A 77 -12.48 -2.31 2.00
N MET A 78 -12.85 -3.06 3.03
CA MET A 78 -14.13 -2.91 3.74
C MET A 78 -13.93 -2.82 5.26
N PRO A 79 -14.62 -1.89 5.96
CA PRO A 79 -15.53 -0.87 5.43
C PRO A 79 -14.79 0.28 4.68
N GLY A 80 -13.49 0.37 4.89
CA GLY A 80 -12.58 1.37 4.36
C GLY A 80 -11.31 1.36 5.21
N ALA A 81 -10.47 2.37 5.04
CA ALA A 81 -9.29 2.60 5.87
C ALA A 81 -8.90 4.08 5.85
N GLU A 82 -8.10 4.52 6.80
CA GLU A 82 -7.43 5.82 6.67
C GLU A 82 -6.38 5.72 5.56
N LEU A 83 -6.52 6.55 4.53
CA LEU A 83 -5.58 6.59 3.41
C LEU A 83 -4.37 7.47 3.76
N LEU A 84 -3.18 6.90 3.66
CA LEU A 84 -1.92 7.59 3.95
C LEU A 84 -1.15 7.98 2.68
N LEU A 85 -1.19 7.11 1.67
CA LEU A 85 -0.57 7.33 0.36
C LEU A 85 -1.39 6.61 -0.71
N HIS A 86 -1.64 7.29 -1.82
CA HIS A 86 -2.19 6.69 -3.03
C HIS A 86 -1.35 7.08 -4.23
N THR A 87 -1.09 6.13 -5.12
CA THR A 87 -0.62 6.41 -6.48
C THR A 87 -1.45 5.65 -7.49
N GLN A 88 -1.59 6.24 -8.66
CA GLN A 88 -2.25 5.63 -9.80
C GLN A 88 -1.41 5.83 -11.06
N GLY A 89 -1.45 4.83 -11.93
CA GLY A 89 -0.72 4.80 -13.20
C GLY A 89 0.69 4.24 -13.06
N THR A 90 1.19 3.69 -14.18
CA THR A 90 2.43 2.91 -14.22
C THR A 90 3.65 3.67 -13.69
N THR A 91 3.87 4.91 -14.14
CA THR A 91 5.07 5.68 -13.79
C THR A 91 5.12 6.04 -12.30
N ARG A 92 4.03 6.60 -11.76
CA ARG A 92 3.96 7.00 -10.35
C ARG A 92 4.01 5.80 -9.42
N THR A 93 3.25 4.75 -9.72
CA THR A 93 3.24 3.54 -8.90
C THR A 93 4.61 2.83 -8.89
N LYS A 94 5.32 2.78 -10.03
CA LYS A 94 6.70 2.26 -10.06
C LYS A 94 7.67 3.10 -9.20
N ARG A 95 7.58 4.44 -9.28
CA ARG A 95 8.41 5.34 -8.45
C ARG A 95 8.13 5.11 -6.97
N ALA A 96 6.86 5.04 -6.58
CA ALA A 96 6.46 4.80 -5.21
C ALA A 96 6.95 3.44 -4.69
N LEU A 97 6.80 2.38 -5.50
CA LEU A 97 7.30 1.05 -5.15
C LEU A 97 8.82 1.06 -4.94
N LYS A 98 9.58 1.72 -5.82
CA LYS A 98 11.04 1.87 -5.64
C LYS A 98 11.39 2.57 -4.32
N CYS A 99 10.70 3.65 -3.98
CA CYS A 99 10.92 4.36 -2.71
C CYS A 99 10.58 3.47 -1.51
N ILE A 100 9.55 2.64 -1.61
CA ILE A 100 9.15 1.70 -0.57
C ILE A 100 10.16 0.55 -0.43
N ASP A 101 10.71 0.05 -1.54
CA ASP A 101 11.75 -0.98 -1.54
C ASP A 101 13.03 -0.46 -0.85
N GLU A 102 13.42 0.79 -1.12
CA GLU A 102 14.51 1.49 -0.43
C GLU A 102 14.19 1.65 1.06
N LEU A 103 12.98 2.10 1.39
CA LEU A 103 12.52 2.26 2.77
C LEU A 103 12.53 0.92 3.54
N GLU A 104 12.09 -0.17 2.91
CA GLU A 104 12.09 -1.50 3.52
C GLU A 104 13.51 -1.96 3.83
N SER A 105 14.46 -1.68 2.93
CA SER A 105 15.88 -1.99 3.12
C SER A 105 16.49 -1.21 4.29
N HIS A 106 16.06 0.04 4.52
CA HIS A 106 16.57 0.87 5.61
C HIS A 106 15.91 0.60 6.97
N TYR A 107 14.59 0.36 7.00
CA TYR A 107 13.81 0.28 8.25
C TYR A 107 13.41 -1.14 8.64
N GLY A 108 13.50 -2.11 7.72
CA GLY A 108 13.14 -3.53 7.92
C GLY A 108 11.64 -3.81 8.08
N HIS A 109 10.87 -2.90 8.68
CA HIS A 109 9.45 -3.08 8.95
C HIS A 109 8.62 -1.86 8.51
N LEU A 110 8.12 -1.91 7.28
CA LEU A 110 7.27 -0.85 6.71
C LEU A 110 6.03 -0.52 7.55
N ALA A 111 5.48 -1.50 8.27
CA ALA A 111 4.33 -1.29 9.16
C ALA A 111 4.63 -0.40 10.38
N LYS A 112 5.91 -0.17 10.73
CA LYS A 112 6.34 0.70 11.84
C LYS A 112 6.66 2.13 11.40
N VAL A 113 6.66 2.41 10.10
CA VAL A 113 6.88 3.76 9.57
C VAL A 113 5.71 4.66 9.96
N SER A 114 6.01 5.88 10.41
CA SER A 114 4.99 6.80 10.92
C SER A 114 3.98 7.24 9.85
N GLU A 115 2.73 7.47 10.26
CA GLU A 115 1.67 7.95 9.36
C GLU A 115 2.02 9.29 8.69
N ALA A 116 2.68 10.18 9.43
CA ALA A 116 3.15 11.46 8.94
C ALA A 116 4.20 11.28 7.83
N TYR A 117 5.09 10.31 7.97
CA TYR A 117 6.08 9.98 6.94
C TYR A 117 5.41 9.51 5.64
N TRP A 118 4.42 8.64 5.74
CA TRP A 118 3.67 8.17 4.57
C TRP A 118 2.96 9.32 3.83
N LYS A 119 2.32 10.22 4.58
CA LYS A 119 1.68 11.42 4.02
C LYS A 119 2.72 12.37 3.38
N HIS A 120 3.89 12.52 4.00
CA HIS A 120 4.99 13.30 3.42
C HIS A 120 5.50 12.70 2.11
N LEU A 121 5.74 11.38 2.08
CA LEU A 121 6.16 10.67 0.87
C LEU A 121 5.12 10.80 -0.25
N HIS A 122 3.83 10.71 0.08
CA HIS A 122 2.75 10.94 -0.90
C HIS A 122 2.87 12.33 -1.54
N ASN A 123 3.02 13.38 -0.72
CA ASN A 123 3.17 14.75 -1.22
C ASN A 123 4.42 14.89 -2.11
N GLN A 124 5.55 14.28 -1.73
CA GLN A 124 6.77 14.30 -2.56
C GLN A 124 6.56 13.64 -3.93
N LEU A 125 5.83 12.52 -3.96
CA LEU A 125 5.51 11.80 -5.20
C LEU A 125 4.56 12.60 -6.10
N GLU A 126 3.59 13.33 -5.53
CA GLU A 126 2.65 14.17 -6.28
C GLU A 126 3.32 15.40 -6.91
N ILE A 127 4.26 16.04 -6.19
CA ILE A 127 5.04 17.17 -6.74
C ILE A 127 6.12 16.67 -7.74
N GLY A 128 6.30 15.35 -7.87
CA GLY A 128 7.23 14.74 -8.81
C GLY A 128 8.69 14.85 -8.40
N TRP A 129 8.98 15.24 -7.15
CA TRP A 129 10.35 15.33 -6.63
C TRP A 129 10.99 13.94 -6.70
N GLN A 130 12.20 13.87 -7.23
CA GLN A 130 13.04 12.69 -7.02
C GLN A 130 13.31 12.64 -5.52
N THR A 131 12.78 11.63 -4.84
CA THR A 131 12.98 11.43 -3.40
C THR A 131 14.49 11.43 -3.15
N ARG A 132 15.00 12.49 -2.52
CA ARG A 132 16.37 12.46 -2.01
C ARG A 132 16.39 11.39 -0.92
N PRO A 133 17.34 10.43 -0.94
CA PRO A 133 17.47 9.48 0.14
C PRO A 133 17.67 10.24 1.44
N ILE A 134 17.00 9.78 2.50
CA ILE A 134 17.18 10.34 3.84
C ILE A 134 18.56 9.89 4.30
N THR A 135 19.54 10.78 4.16
CA THR A 135 20.78 10.68 4.91
C THR A 135 20.44 10.97 6.36
N THR A 136 20.35 9.91 7.17
CA THR A 136 20.35 10.05 8.62
C THR A 136 21.67 10.70 9.03
N VAL A 137 21.66 12.01 9.26
CA VAL A 137 22.69 12.68 10.05
C VAL A 137 22.43 12.35 11.51
N LEU A 138 22.99 11.22 11.96
CA LEU A 138 23.30 11.01 13.36
C LEU A 138 24.81 10.75 13.44
N THR A 139 25.56 11.84 13.41
CA THR A 139 26.95 11.88 13.87
C THR A 139 26.93 12.33 15.32
N ALA A 140 27.45 11.46 16.18
CA ALA A 140 28.10 11.71 17.47
C ALA A 140 27.59 12.85 18.37
N GLN A 141 27.20 12.48 19.60
CA GLN A 141 27.90 12.89 20.82
C GLN A 141 27.66 11.86 21.93
#